data_AF-X1DP47-F1
#
_entry.id   AF-X1DP47-F1
#
_cell.length_a   1.000
_cell.length_b   1.000
_cell.length_c   1.000
_cell.angle_alpha   90.00
_cell.angle_beta   90.00
_cell.angle_gamma   90.00
#
_symmetry.space_group_name_H-M   'P 1'
#
loop_
_entity.id
_entity.type
_entity.pdbx_description
1 polymer ?
#
loop_
_entity_poly.entity_id
_entity_poly.type
_entity_poly.pdbx_seq_one_letter_code
_entity_poly.pdbx_strand_id
1 'polypeptide(L)'
;MKLQTLNEMLRNSVNLYGDRTAFKIKKDEKFTPITYQEFYKKVEIFSTGLLSIGIEKFDHVGLVSDNRFEWIISDMAIIGLRATDVPCSGSSSSQDIYFKLNHSDAKATILEGETQFSNFYKIAIDLPKIKNIILYDRVKVFSEKEDTPEWTIPTDFKGNGEISEKLKTEIELLIKNKNKYIFLSAKAKIFLEKYLEKNIESILKSFGSKDTAGSAKDELLKRVEIQNKEEDEFLGRPISPPQKDTDKFVNIKVVGIGGGGNNAIREMTLQGMSNLNLIAMNTDLQALSLSQAGQKIQIGKSLTNGLGTGGNPELG
;
A
#
# COMPACT_ATOMS: atom_id res chain seq x y z
N MET A 1 -29.06 0.24 26.47
CA MET A 1 -27.67 0.56 26.91
C MET A 1 -27.16 1.70 26.05
N LYS A 2 -26.60 2.77 26.61
CA LYS A 2 -26.01 3.85 25.81
C LYS A 2 -24.60 3.43 25.42
N LEU A 3 -24.38 3.03 24.17
CA LEU A 3 -23.07 2.64 23.66
C LEU A 3 -22.18 3.89 23.62
N GLN A 4 -20.99 3.83 24.24
CA GLN A 4 -20.10 4.97 24.42
C GLN A 4 -18.84 4.89 23.55
N THR A 5 -18.47 3.69 23.08
CA THR A 5 -17.25 3.49 22.26
C THR A 5 -17.52 2.63 21.03
N LEU A 6 -16.68 2.78 20.00
CA LEU A 6 -16.74 1.94 18.80
C LEU A 6 -16.56 0.45 19.13
N ASN A 7 -15.70 0.12 20.10
CA ASN A 7 -15.49 -1.25 20.54
C ASN A 7 -16.73 -1.82 21.26
N GLU A 8 -17.43 -1.02 22.07
CA GLU A 8 -18.74 -1.42 22.63
C GLU A 8 -19.79 -1.64 21.54
N MET A 9 -19.82 -0.80 20.50
CA MET A 9 -20.73 -0.98 19.37
C MET A 9 -20.45 -2.29 18.62
N LEU A 10 -19.17 -2.62 18.39
CA LEU A 10 -18.78 -3.87 17.75
C LEU A 10 -19.18 -5.07 18.61
N ARG A 11 -18.84 -5.08 19.91
CA ARG A 11 -19.23 -6.15 20.84
C ARG A 11 -20.74 -6.32 20.94
N ASN A 12 -21.49 -5.23 21.00
CA ASN A 12 -22.94 -5.29 21.02
C ASN A 12 -23.51 -5.89 19.71
N SER A 13 -22.92 -5.54 18.57
CA SER A 13 -23.32 -6.11 17.27
C SER A 13 -23.08 -7.61 17.22
N VAL A 14 -21.95 -8.08 17.77
CA VAL A 14 -21.64 -9.52 17.90
C VAL A 14 -22.63 -10.22 18.81
N ASN A 15 -22.97 -9.63 19.96
CA ASN A 15 -23.94 -10.22 20.90
C ASN A 15 -25.34 -10.36 20.30
N LEU A 16 -25.77 -9.42 19.45
CA LEU A 16 -27.10 -9.44 18.83
C LEU A 16 -27.14 -10.26 17.53
N TYR A 17 -26.04 -10.29 16.79
CA TYR A 17 -26.02 -10.75 15.40
C TYR A 17 -24.85 -11.70 15.09
N GLY A 18 -24.27 -12.35 16.09
CA GLY A 18 -23.03 -13.14 16.00
C GLY A 18 -23.00 -14.09 14.79
N ASP A 19 -24.06 -14.84 14.57
CA ASP A 19 -24.17 -15.84 13.49
C ASP A 19 -24.54 -15.24 12.11
N ARG A 20 -24.86 -13.94 12.05
CA ARG A 20 -25.18 -13.28 10.78
C ARG A 20 -23.91 -12.93 10.04
N THR A 21 -23.98 -13.01 8.71
CA THR A 21 -22.92 -12.54 7.80
C THR A 21 -22.68 -11.04 8.01
N ALA A 22 -21.45 -10.68 8.40
CA ALA A 22 -20.96 -9.30 8.46
C ALA A 22 -20.26 -8.89 7.16
N PHE A 23 -19.43 -9.79 6.60
CA PHE A 23 -18.65 -9.55 5.39
C PHE A 23 -18.78 -10.70 4.40
N LYS A 24 -18.49 -10.44 3.12
CA LYS A 24 -18.26 -11.47 2.11
C LYS A 24 -16.91 -11.20 1.45
N ILE A 25 -15.99 -12.16 1.53
CA ILE A 25 -14.65 -12.05 0.97
C ILE A 25 -14.52 -12.93 -0.27
N LYS A 26 -13.84 -12.47 -1.32
CA LYS A 26 -13.61 -13.28 -2.52
C LYS A 26 -12.35 -14.13 -2.31
N LYS A 27 -12.51 -15.46 -2.30
CA LYS A 27 -11.42 -16.46 -2.27
C LYS A 27 -11.63 -17.44 -3.41
N ASP A 28 -10.60 -17.70 -4.21
CA ASP A 28 -10.65 -18.64 -5.35
C ASP A 28 -11.88 -18.39 -6.24
N GLU A 29 -12.09 -17.10 -6.56
CA GLU A 29 -13.23 -16.58 -7.33
C GLU A 29 -14.62 -16.70 -6.68
N LYS A 30 -14.72 -17.28 -5.48
CA LYS A 30 -15.98 -17.46 -4.75
C LYS A 30 -16.08 -16.52 -3.55
N PHE A 31 -17.26 -15.91 -3.38
CA PHE A 31 -17.53 -15.11 -2.18
C PHE A 31 -17.85 -16.02 -0.99
N THR A 32 -16.98 -15.99 0.01
CA THR A 32 -17.14 -16.71 1.28
C THR A 32 -17.69 -15.74 2.34
N PRO A 33 -18.81 -16.06 3.01
CA PRO A 33 -19.33 -15.23 4.09
C PRO A 33 -18.40 -15.30 5.32
N ILE A 34 -18.31 -14.19 6.05
CA ILE A 34 -17.69 -14.10 7.36
C ILE A 34 -18.75 -13.53 8.31
N THR A 35 -19.01 -14.24 9.40
CA THR A 35 -19.98 -13.85 10.42
C THR A 35 -19.44 -12.72 11.32
N TYR A 36 -20.32 -12.04 12.06
CA TYR A 36 -19.91 -11.07 13.08
C TYR A 36 -19.00 -11.72 14.13
N GLN A 37 -19.32 -12.95 14.55
CA GLN A 37 -18.52 -13.69 15.54
C GLN A 37 -17.11 -13.98 15.02
N GLU A 38 -16.97 -14.42 13.77
CA GLU A 38 -15.66 -14.69 13.16
C GLU A 38 -14.85 -13.41 12.93
N PHE A 39 -15.49 -12.33 12.49
CA PHE A 39 -14.85 -11.03 12.33
C PHE A 39 -14.31 -10.52 13.67
N TYR A 40 -15.14 -10.49 14.72
CA TYR A 40 -14.71 -10.03 16.04
C TYR A 40 -13.60 -10.89 16.64
N LYS A 41 -13.66 -12.21 16.46
CA LYS A 41 -12.56 -13.11 16.87
C LYS A 41 -11.24 -12.75 16.20
N LYS A 42 -11.26 -12.37 14.91
CA LYS A 42 -10.04 -11.92 14.20
C LYS A 42 -9.53 -10.59 14.74
N VAL A 43 -10.42 -9.65 15.06
CA VAL A 43 -10.08 -8.38 15.71
C VAL A 43 -9.42 -8.63 17.07
N GLU A 44 -9.97 -9.50 17.91
CA GLU A 44 -9.39 -9.84 19.21
C GLU A 44 -8.01 -10.49 19.11
N ILE A 45 -7.84 -11.43 18.18
CA ILE A 45 -6.55 -12.09 17.94
C ILE A 45 -5.50 -11.07 17.50
N PHE A 46 -5.83 -10.22 16.51
CA PHE A 46 -4.88 -9.24 15.99
C PHE A 46 -4.54 -8.17 17.03
N SER A 47 -5.55 -7.69 17.78
CA SER A 47 -5.37 -6.75 18.90
C SER A 47 -4.46 -7.31 20.00
N THR A 48 -4.61 -8.60 20.33
CA THR A 48 -3.72 -9.29 21.27
C THR A 48 -2.29 -9.38 20.74
N GLY A 49 -2.13 -9.63 19.43
CA GLY A 49 -0.82 -9.60 18.76
C GLY A 49 -0.15 -8.23 18.86
N LEU A 50 -0.89 -7.16 18.54
CA LEU A 50 -0.40 -5.77 18.68
C LEU A 50 0.05 -5.46 20.11
N LEU A 51 -0.72 -5.87 21.12
CA LEU A 51 -0.32 -5.70 22.52
C LEU A 51 0.97 -6.47 22.85
N SER A 52 1.11 -7.70 22.33
CA SER A 52 2.28 -8.55 22.60
C SER A 52 3.60 -7.99 22.05
N ILE A 53 3.53 -7.20 20.97
CA ILE A 53 4.70 -6.52 20.38
C ILE A 53 4.91 -5.10 20.95
N GLY A 54 4.21 -4.76 22.03
CA GLY A 54 4.42 -3.54 22.79
C GLY A 54 3.65 -2.32 22.29
N ILE A 55 2.58 -2.49 21.52
CA ILE A 55 1.66 -1.38 21.20
C ILE A 55 0.79 -1.08 22.40
N GLU A 56 0.87 0.17 22.87
CA GLU A 56 0.14 0.64 24.03
C GLU A 56 -0.99 1.60 23.64
N LYS A 57 -1.83 1.91 24.63
CA LYS A 57 -2.86 2.93 24.50
C LYS A 57 -2.23 4.27 24.11
N PHE A 58 -2.86 4.98 23.18
CA PHE A 58 -2.43 6.24 22.57
C PHE A 58 -1.20 6.17 21.67
N ASP A 59 -0.66 4.98 21.40
CA ASP A 59 0.34 4.83 20.35
C ASP A 59 -0.28 5.03 18.97
N HIS A 60 0.51 5.54 18.04
CA HIS A 60 0.11 5.71 16.65
C HIS A 60 0.62 4.52 15.84
N VAL A 61 -0.28 3.89 15.08
CA VAL A 61 0.03 2.75 14.21
C VAL A 61 -0.32 3.15 12.78
N GLY A 62 0.68 3.13 11.90
CA GLY A 62 0.50 3.28 10.47
C GLY A 62 -0.29 2.12 9.89
N LEU A 63 -1.31 2.40 9.09
CA LEU A 63 -2.06 1.39 8.35
C LEU A 63 -1.98 1.70 6.86
N VAL A 64 -0.96 1.16 6.18
CA VAL A 64 -0.66 1.40 4.76
C VAL A 64 -1.17 0.25 3.92
N SER A 65 -2.42 0.34 3.46
CA SER A 65 -3.06 -0.71 2.69
C SER A 65 -4.28 -0.20 1.94
N ASP A 66 -4.52 -0.73 0.74
CA ASP A 66 -5.76 -0.56 -0.01
C ASP A 66 -6.90 -1.40 0.61
N ASN A 67 -8.11 -1.29 0.04
CA ASN A 67 -9.29 -1.94 0.58
C ASN A 67 -9.18 -3.48 0.56
N ARG A 68 -9.05 -4.09 1.74
CA ARG A 68 -9.06 -5.54 1.96
C ARG A 68 -9.71 -5.89 3.30
N PHE A 69 -10.10 -7.15 3.47
CA PHE A 69 -10.77 -7.58 4.70
C PHE A 69 -9.87 -7.47 5.94
N GLU A 70 -8.56 -7.69 5.78
CA GLU A 70 -7.58 -7.53 6.85
C GLU A 70 -7.45 -6.07 7.33
N TRP A 71 -7.72 -5.10 6.45
CA TRP A 71 -7.67 -3.67 6.78
C TRP A 71 -8.62 -3.33 7.92
N ILE A 72 -9.89 -3.73 7.81
CA ILE A 72 -10.91 -3.42 8.82
C ILE A 72 -10.68 -4.22 10.13
N ILE A 73 -10.01 -5.38 10.05
CA ILE A 73 -9.57 -6.12 11.24
C ILE A 73 -8.53 -5.30 12.00
N SER A 74 -7.52 -4.79 11.29
CA SER A 74 -6.43 -4.00 11.88
C SER A 74 -6.91 -2.69 12.46
N ASP A 75 -7.73 -1.93 11.74
CA ASP A 75 -8.33 -0.68 12.21
C ASP A 75 -9.09 -0.88 13.54
N MET A 76 -10.01 -1.86 13.56
CA MET A 76 -10.78 -2.17 14.77
C MET A 76 -9.92 -2.69 15.91
N ALA A 77 -8.81 -3.38 15.62
CA ALA A 77 -7.88 -3.86 16.62
C ALA A 77 -7.05 -2.72 17.24
N ILE A 78 -6.58 -1.76 16.43
CA ILE A 78 -5.87 -0.56 16.86
C ILE A 78 -6.79 0.29 17.75
N ILE A 79 -7.99 0.60 17.26
CA ILE A 79 -9.02 1.31 18.04
C ILE A 79 -9.37 0.54 19.31
N GLY A 80 -9.41 -0.79 19.22
CA GLY A 80 -9.71 -1.68 20.34
C GLY A 80 -8.70 -1.57 21.49
N LEU A 81 -7.42 -1.35 21.17
CA LEU A 81 -6.34 -1.06 22.14
C LEU A 81 -6.35 0.39 22.64
N ARG A 82 -7.23 1.24 22.09
CA ARG A 82 -7.21 2.70 22.28
C ARG A 82 -5.93 3.33 21.75
N ALA A 83 -5.31 2.69 20.76
CA ALA A 83 -4.27 3.27 19.92
C ALA A 83 -4.92 4.07 18.78
N THR A 84 -4.13 4.87 18.08
CA THR A 84 -4.56 5.72 16.98
C THR A 84 -4.17 5.08 15.66
N ASP A 85 -5.16 4.84 14.80
CA ASP A 85 -4.93 4.46 13.40
C ASP A 85 -4.47 5.68 12.58
N VAL A 86 -3.37 5.51 11.85
CA VAL A 86 -2.82 6.50 10.90
C VAL A 86 -2.95 5.91 9.49
N PRO A 87 -4.10 6.11 8.83
CA PRO A 87 -4.38 5.44 7.56
C PRO A 87 -3.62 6.06 6.39
N CYS A 88 -3.06 5.19 5.56
CA CYS A 88 -2.39 5.50 4.31
C CYS A 88 -2.92 4.57 3.21
N SER A 89 -3.09 5.11 2.01
CA SER A 89 -3.41 4.30 0.83
C SER A 89 -2.27 3.32 0.54
N GLY A 90 -2.56 2.09 0.13
CA GLY A 90 -1.53 1.16 -0.35
C GLY A 90 -0.81 1.66 -1.61
N SER A 91 -1.48 2.55 -2.34
CA SER A 91 -0.95 3.26 -3.50
C SER A 91 -0.25 4.60 -3.20
N SER A 92 -0.12 5.00 -1.92
CA SER A 92 0.59 6.24 -1.55
C SER A 92 2.08 6.17 -1.89
N SER A 93 2.67 7.31 -2.25
CA SER A 93 4.11 7.41 -2.47
C SER A 93 4.90 7.23 -1.17
N SER A 94 6.17 6.82 -1.28
CA SER A 94 7.06 6.74 -0.11
C SER A 94 7.17 8.07 0.63
N GLN A 95 7.14 9.21 -0.07
CA GLN A 95 7.18 10.54 0.56
C GLN A 95 5.91 10.86 1.36
N ASP A 96 4.73 10.51 0.85
CA ASP A 96 3.45 10.72 1.56
C ASP A 96 3.38 9.84 2.81
N ILE A 97 3.79 8.58 2.68
CA ILE A 97 3.85 7.64 3.81
C ILE A 97 4.86 8.12 4.86
N TYR A 98 6.06 8.52 4.43
CA TYR A 98 7.06 9.09 5.32
C TYR A 98 6.49 10.29 6.09
N PHE A 99 5.87 11.24 5.38
CA PHE A 99 5.31 12.43 6.01
C PHE A 99 4.27 12.08 7.07
N LYS A 100 3.30 11.21 6.74
CA LYS A 100 2.23 10.81 7.66
C LYS A 100 2.74 10.08 8.88
N LEU A 101 3.61 9.09 8.69
CA LEU A 101 4.14 8.28 9.79
C LEU A 101 5.08 9.09 10.69
N ASN A 102 5.92 9.95 10.11
CA ASN A 102 6.78 10.82 10.88
C ASN A 102 5.98 11.90 11.64
N HIS A 103 5.00 12.53 11.00
CA HIS A 103 4.19 13.59 11.61
C HIS A 103 3.29 13.06 12.75
N SER A 104 2.80 11.83 12.62
CA SER A 104 1.96 11.17 13.63
C SER A 104 2.75 10.55 14.77
N ASP A 105 4.09 10.57 14.74
CA ASP A 105 4.91 9.84 15.71
C ASP A 105 4.57 8.34 15.78
N ALA A 106 4.28 7.74 14.62
CA ALA A 106 3.94 6.32 14.52
C ALA A 106 5.05 5.44 15.12
N LYS A 107 4.65 4.49 15.97
CA LYS A 107 5.55 3.51 16.60
C LYS A 107 5.58 2.18 15.87
N ALA A 108 4.60 1.91 15.05
CA ALA A 108 4.53 0.73 14.20
C ALA A 108 3.85 1.06 12.89
N THR A 109 4.03 0.19 11.90
CA THR A 109 3.30 0.27 10.64
C THR A 109 2.87 -1.11 10.17
N ILE A 110 1.68 -1.17 9.57
CA ILE A 110 1.12 -2.35 8.91
C ILE A 110 1.16 -2.08 7.40
N LEU A 111 1.73 -3.00 6.63
CA LEU A 111 1.94 -2.86 5.19
C LEU A 111 1.31 -4.04 4.44
N GLU A 112 0.83 -3.78 3.22
CA GLU A 112 0.35 -4.81 2.31
C GLU A 112 1.36 -5.16 1.22
N GLY A 113 1.51 -6.44 0.92
CA GLY A 113 2.27 -6.90 -0.25
C GLY A 113 3.77 -6.56 -0.30
N GLU A 114 4.43 -7.17 -1.28
CA GLU A 114 5.88 -7.05 -1.49
C GLU A 114 6.28 -5.66 -2.03
N THR A 115 5.47 -5.07 -2.91
CA THR A 115 5.81 -3.78 -3.53
C THR A 115 5.80 -2.64 -2.51
N GLN A 116 4.78 -2.59 -1.65
CA GLN A 116 4.69 -1.54 -0.64
C GLN A 116 5.77 -1.70 0.42
N PHE A 117 6.06 -2.94 0.82
CA PHE A 117 7.17 -3.24 1.71
C PHE A 117 8.51 -2.76 1.13
N SER A 118 8.84 -3.09 -0.12
CA SER A 118 10.08 -2.62 -0.78
C SER A 118 10.17 -1.09 -0.84
N ASN A 119 9.06 -0.40 -1.07
CA ASN A 119 9.02 1.07 -1.10
C ASN A 119 9.17 1.70 0.29
N PHE A 120 8.57 1.08 1.31
CA PHE A 120 8.68 1.51 2.69
C PHE A 120 10.09 1.26 3.24
N TYR A 121 10.72 0.15 2.87
CA TYR A 121 12.06 -0.22 3.34
C TYR A 121 13.10 0.91 3.13
N LYS A 122 12.99 1.65 2.02
CA LYS A 122 13.89 2.77 1.70
C LYS A 122 13.86 3.91 2.72
N ILE A 123 12.69 4.14 3.32
CA ILE A 123 12.44 5.25 4.25
C ILE A 123 12.40 4.79 5.70
N ALA A 124 12.43 3.47 5.94
CA ALA A 124 12.26 2.91 7.28
C ALA A 124 13.35 3.40 8.24
N ILE A 125 14.60 3.55 7.76
CA ILE A 125 15.69 4.08 8.57
C ILE A 125 15.51 5.55 8.97
N ASP A 126 14.83 6.33 8.14
CA ASP A 126 14.52 7.73 8.43
C ASP A 126 13.31 7.88 9.37
N LEU A 127 12.67 6.77 9.76
CA LEU A 127 11.55 6.71 10.70
C LEU A 127 11.95 6.01 12.00
N PRO A 128 12.87 6.60 12.81
CA PRO A 128 13.46 5.94 13.98
C PRO A 128 12.45 5.61 15.10
N LYS A 129 11.24 6.19 15.04
CA LYS A 129 10.15 5.89 15.98
C LYS A 129 9.43 4.59 15.65
N ILE A 130 9.48 4.12 14.40
CA ILE A 130 8.89 2.85 13.97
C ILE A 130 9.75 1.71 14.49
N LYS A 131 9.21 0.99 15.49
CA LYS A 131 9.85 -0.17 16.13
C LYS A 131 9.38 -1.49 15.56
N ASN A 132 8.15 -1.53 15.03
CA ASN A 132 7.52 -2.74 14.51
C ASN A 132 7.01 -2.52 13.09
N ILE A 133 7.34 -3.44 12.18
CA ILE A 133 6.78 -3.50 10.83
C ILE A 133 6.01 -4.81 10.70
N ILE A 134 4.73 -4.69 10.40
CA ILE A 134 3.77 -5.80 10.35
C ILE A 134 3.33 -5.94 8.91
N LEU A 135 3.41 -7.16 8.36
CA LEU A 135 3.07 -7.42 6.97
C LEU A 135 1.81 -8.28 6.90
N TYR A 136 0.83 -7.89 6.09
CA TYR A 136 -0.32 -8.77 5.81
C TYR A 136 0.09 -10.00 5.02
N ASP A 137 1.02 -9.80 4.08
CA ASP A 137 1.46 -10.81 3.14
C ASP A 137 2.94 -11.08 3.38
N ARG A 138 3.33 -12.36 3.33
CA ARG A 138 4.75 -12.71 3.39
C ARG A 138 5.47 -12.20 2.14
N VAL A 139 6.69 -11.72 2.33
CA VAL A 139 7.53 -11.16 1.27
C VAL A 139 8.46 -12.21 0.71
N LYS A 140 8.70 -12.21 -0.61
CA LYS A 140 9.63 -13.16 -1.22
C LYS A 140 11.07 -12.83 -0.86
N VAL A 141 11.81 -13.86 -0.46
CA VAL A 141 13.27 -13.77 -0.25
C VAL A 141 13.94 -14.88 -1.03
N PHE A 142 14.89 -14.49 -1.88
CA PHE A 142 15.71 -15.43 -2.62
C PHE A 142 16.71 -16.13 -1.68
N SER A 143 16.40 -17.36 -1.32
CA SER A 143 17.08 -18.09 -0.23
C SER A 143 16.87 -19.60 -0.33
N GLU A 144 17.77 -20.36 0.31
CA GLU A 144 17.51 -21.76 0.66
C GLU A 144 16.54 -21.77 1.85
N LYS A 145 15.65 -22.77 1.93
CA LYS A 145 14.55 -22.81 2.90
C LYS A 145 15.03 -22.76 4.35
N GLU A 146 16.21 -23.30 4.63
CA GLU A 146 16.79 -23.37 5.96
C GLU A 146 17.23 -22.00 6.49
N ASP A 147 17.57 -21.07 5.59
CA ASP A 147 18.15 -19.76 5.86
C ASP A 147 17.10 -18.62 5.88
N THR A 148 15.83 -18.95 5.68
CA THR A 148 14.76 -17.98 5.41
C THR A 148 14.01 -17.56 6.69
N PRO A 149 13.81 -16.25 6.93
CA PRO A 149 12.97 -15.77 8.04
C PRO A 149 11.51 -16.20 7.91
N GLU A 150 10.83 -16.43 9.04
CA GLU A 150 9.45 -16.98 9.05
C GLU A 150 8.42 -16.05 8.36
N TRP A 151 8.64 -14.75 8.44
CA TRP A 151 7.77 -13.72 7.84
C TRP A 151 7.90 -13.63 6.31
N THR A 152 8.73 -14.48 5.70
CA THR A 152 9.04 -14.45 4.26
C THR A 152 8.64 -15.73 3.53
N ILE A 153 8.69 -15.69 2.20
CA ILE A 153 8.47 -16.82 1.30
C ILE A 153 9.82 -17.21 0.68
N PRO A 154 10.39 -18.38 1.02
CA PRO A 154 11.62 -18.85 0.40
C PRO A 154 11.41 -19.01 -1.11
N THR A 155 12.30 -18.40 -1.88
CA THR A 155 12.30 -18.48 -3.34
C THR A 155 13.66 -18.93 -3.84
N ASP A 156 13.69 -19.97 -4.66
CA ASP A 156 14.95 -20.51 -5.17
C ASP A 156 15.69 -19.47 -6.04
N PHE A 157 16.96 -19.23 -5.73
CA PHE A 157 17.85 -18.38 -6.53
C PHE A 157 18.66 -19.15 -7.58
N LYS A 158 18.70 -20.49 -7.46
CA LYS A 158 19.40 -21.41 -8.36
C LYS A 158 18.48 -22.54 -8.83
N GLY A 159 18.68 -23.02 -10.06
CA GLY A 159 18.06 -24.24 -10.60
C GLY A 159 19.08 -25.00 -11.45
N ASN A 160 19.26 -26.31 -11.21
CA ASN A 160 20.24 -27.15 -11.91
C ASN A 160 21.70 -26.61 -11.91
N GLY A 161 22.07 -25.80 -10.91
CA GLY A 161 23.39 -25.17 -10.81
C GLY A 161 23.51 -23.81 -11.52
N GLU A 162 22.48 -23.38 -12.24
CA GLU A 162 22.39 -22.07 -12.91
C GLU A 162 21.45 -21.12 -12.16
N ILE A 163 21.37 -19.86 -12.59
CA ILE A 163 20.42 -18.88 -12.01
C ILE A 163 18.98 -19.34 -12.24
N SER A 164 18.11 -19.18 -11.25
CA SER A 164 16.69 -19.48 -11.43
C SER A 164 16.03 -18.48 -12.39
N GLU A 165 15.06 -18.94 -13.19
CA GLU A 165 14.25 -18.04 -14.05
C GLU A 165 13.52 -16.96 -13.24
N LYS A 166 13.15 -17.26 -11.99
CA LYS A 166 12.54 -16.29 -11.07
C LYS A 166 13.51 -15.15 -10.73
N LEU A 167 14.73 -15.48 -10.32
CA LEU A 167 15.73 -14.46 -9.97
C LEU A 167 16.17 -13.68 -11.21
N LYS A 168 16.31 -14.37 -12.35
CA LYS A 168 16.63 -13.73 -13.63
C LYS A 168 15.58 -12.67 -13.99
N THR A 169 14.30 -13.03 -13.96
CA THR A 169 13.18 -12.10 -14.21
C THR A 169 13.23 -10.89 -13.27
N GLU A 170 13.56 -11.12 -12.00
CA GLU A 170 13.67 -10.04 -11.02
C GLU A 170 14.84 -9.09 -11.27
N ILE A 171 15.99 -9.59 -11.72
CA ILE A 171 17.12 -8.76 -12.16
C ILE A 171 16.72 -7.89 -13.34
N GLU A 172 16.01 -8.44 -14.32
CA GLU A 172 15.53 -7.68 -15.49
C GLU A 172 14.59 -6.54 -15.06
N LEU A 173 13.70 -6.81 -14.09
CA LEU A 173 12.82 -5.80 -13.53
C LEU A 173 13.58 -4.74 -12.73
N LEU A 174 14.64 -5.09 -12.00
CA LEU A 174 15.49 -4.12 -11.32
C LEU A 174 16.22 -3.21 -12.30
N ILE A 175 16.67 -3.71 -13.45
CA ILE A 175 17.32 -2.87 -14.46
C ILE A 175 16.32 -1.85 -15.03
N LYS A 176 15.07 -2.27 -15.28
CA LYS A 176 14.02 -1.40 -15.83
C LYS A 176 13.45 -0.42 -14.80
N ASN A 177 13.32 -0.85 -13.54
CA ASN A 177 12.69 -0.07 -12.48
C ASN A 177 13.70 0.24 -11.37
N LYS A 178 14.23 1.47 -11.41
CA LYS A 178 15.18 1.97 -10.41
C LYS A 178 14.64 1.99 -8.98
N ASN A 179 13.32 1.96 -8.82
CA ASN A 179 12.66 1.97 -7.52
C ASN A 179 12.44 0.59 -6.91
N LYS A 180 12.69 -0.51 -7.63
CA LYS A 180 12.50 -1.87 -7.11
C LYS A 180 13.70 -2.30 -6.26
N TYR A 181 13.42 -3.09 -5.24
CA TYR A 181 14.39 -3.78 -4.37
C TYR A 181 14.08 -5.26 -4.38
N ILE A 182 15.11 -6.08 -4.20
CA ILE A 182 14.97 -7.53 -4.00
C ILE A 182 15.64 -7.94 -2.69
N PHE A 183 15.09 -8.97 -2.06
CA PHE A 183 15.55 -9.49 -0.79
C PHE A 183 16.23 -10.85 -1.00
N LEU A 184 17.43 -11.02 -0.47
CA LEU A 184 18.29 -12.19 -0.67
C LEU A 184 18.84 -12.66 0.67
N SER A 185 19.05 -13.97 0.82
CA SER A 185 19.98 -14.48 1.83
C SER A 185 21.42 -14.08 1.52
N ALA A 186 22.31 -14.12 2.53
CA ALA A 186 23.74 -13.90 2.33
C ALA A 186 24.33 -14.82 1.23
N LYS A 187 23.95 -16.11 1.22
CA LYS A 187 24.37 -17.08 0.19
C LYS A 187 23.89 -16.69 -1.21
N ALA A 188 22.62 -16.28 -1.33
CA ALA A 188 22.04 -15.86 -2.61
C ALA A 188 22.73 -14.60 -3.16
N LYS A 189 23.11 -13.66 -2.28
CA LYS A 189 23.85 -12.47 -2.69
C LYS A 189 25.23 -12.82 -3.26
N ILE A 190 25.99 -13.67 -2.58
CA ILE A 190 27.31 -14.13 -3.07
C ILE A 190 27.17 -14.82 -4.44
N PHE A 191 26.13 -15.62 -4.61
CA PHE A 191 25.82 -16.23 -5.90
C PHE A 191 25.52 -15.17 -6.98
N LEU A 192 24.67 -14.19 -6.67
CA LEU A 192 24.29 -13.12 -7.59
C LEU A 192 25.51 -12.29 -8.02
N GLU A 193 26.41 -11.93 -7.10
CA GLU A 193 27.61 -11.16 -7.42
C GLU A 193 28.49 -11.89 -8.44
N LYS A 194 28.75 -13.19 -8.22
CA LYS A 194 29.50 -14.04 -9.16
C LYS A 194 28.80 -14.21 -10.51
N TYR A 195 27.47 -14.27 -10.50
CA TYR A 195 26.68 -14.35 -11.72
C TYR A 195 26.78 -13.05 -12.53
N LEU A 196 26.63 -11.89 -11.89
CA LEU A 196 26.72 -10.58 -12.55
C LEU A 196 28.12 -10.33 -13.12
N GLU A 197 29.19 -10.73 -12.43
CA GLU A 197 30.57 -10.62 -12.97
C GLU A 197 30.75 -11.28 -14.32
N LYS A 198 30.09 -12.41 -14.55
CA LYS A 198 30.20 -13.18 -15.80
C LYS A 198 29.21 -12.74 -16.88
N ASN A 199 28.09 -12.12 -16.50
CA ASN A 199 26.94 -11.97 -17.39
C ASN A 199 26.45 -10.52 -17.58
N ILE A 200 26.93 -9.54 -16.79
CA ILE A 200 26.38 -8.17 -16.79
C ILE A 200 26.44 -7.51 -18.18
N GLU A 201 27.51 -7.70 -18.95
CA GLU A 201 27.64 -7.13 -20.29
C GLU A 201 26.60 -7.68 -21.27
N SER A 202 26.35 -8.99 -21.21
CA SER A 202 25.33 -9.65 -22.03
C SER A 202 23.93 -9.15 -21.66
N ILE A 203 23.66 -9.02 -20.36
CA ILE A 203 22.41 -8.49 -19.82
C ILE A 203 22.20 -7.05 -20.31
N LEU A 204 23.18 -6.16 -20.14
CA LEU A 204 23.07 -4.75 -20.57
C LEU A 204 22.83 -4.62 -22.08
N LYS A 205 23.53 -5.43 -22.89
CA LYS A 205 23.31 -5.47 -24.35
C LYS A 205 21.88 -5.89 -24.71
N SER A 206 21.31 -6.86 -24.00
CA SER A 206 19.93 -7.31 -24.24
C SER A 206 18.88 -6.23 -23.93
N PHE A 207 19.21 -5.26 -23.06
CA PHE A 207 18.33 -4.16 -22.67
C PHE A 207 18.63 -2.83 -23.37
N GLY A 208 19.65 -2.77 -24.24
CA GLY A 208 20.04 -1.53 -24.91
C GLY A 208 20.50 -0.41 -23.95
N SER A 209 20.94 -0.76 -22.74
CA SER A 209 21.45 0.23 -21.78
C SER A 209 22.80 0.79 -22.25
N LYS A 210 23.02 2.08 -22.00
CA LYS A 210 24.30 2.77 -22.24
C LYS A 210 25.24 2.75 -21.03
N ASP A 211 24.79 2.16 -19.91
CA ASP A 211 25.57 2.10 -18.68
C ASP A 211 26.79 1.18 -18.85
N THR A 212 27.88 1.50 -18.17
CA THR A 212 29.06 0.62 -18.12
C THR A 212 28.79 -0.58 -17.21
N ALA A 213 29.39 -1.73 -17.53
CA ALA A 213 29.23 -2.97 -16.76
C ALA A 213 29.48 -2.80 -15.25
N GLY A 214 30.54 -2.06 -14.88
CA GLY A 214 30.86 -1.77 -13.48
C GLY A 214 29.80 -0.92 -12.79
N SER A 215 29.41 0.21 -13.41
CA SER A 215 28.40 1.11 -12.83
C SER A 215 27.04 0.43 -12.65
N ALA A 216 26.63 -0.41 -13.61
CA ALA A 216 25.36 -1.13 -13.54
C ALA A 216 25.35 -2.21 -12.46
N LYS A 217 26.46 -2.96 -12.31
CA LYS A 217 26.61 -3.96 -11.23
C LYS A 217 26.47 -3.29 -9.86
N ASP A 218 27.18 -2.20 -9.64
CA ASP A 218 27.17 -1.49 -8.36
C ASP A 218 25.79 -0.87 -8.05
N GLU A 219 25.11 -0.32 -9.07
CA GLU A 219 23.74 0.22 -8.91
C GLU A 219 22.70 -0.87 -8.62
N LEU A 220 22.86 -2.06 -9.20
CA LEU A 220 22.01 -3.22 -8.90
C LEU A 220 22.24 -3.72 -7.47
N LEU A 221 23.50 -3.91 -7.07
CA LEU A 221 23.84 -4.45 -5.75
C LEU A 221 23.46 -3.51 -4.60
N LYS A 222 23.37 -2.19 -4.84
CA LYS A 222 22.80 -1.22 -3.87
C LYS A 222 21.31 -1.43 -3.58
N ARG A 223 20.60 -2.18 -4.43
CA ARG A 223 19.16 -2.45 -4.32
C ARG A 223 18.87 -3.91 -3.94
N VAL A 224 19.90 -4.63 -3.52
CA VAL A 224 19.85 -5.98 -2.97
C VAL A 224 19.96 -5.87 -1.46
N GLU A 225 18.90 -6.26 -0.77
CA GLU A 225 18.87 -6.29 0.69
C GLU A 225 19.09 -7.70 1.22
N ILE A 226 19.94 -7.82 2.24
CA ILE A 226 20.22 -9.12 2.85
C ILE A 226 19.21 -9.38 3.97
N GLN A 227 18.60 -10.55 3.97
CA GLN A 227 17.68 -11.02 5.00
C GLN A 227 18.18 -12.38 5.51
N ASN A 228 18.62 -12.42 6.77
CA ASN A 228 19.17 -13.62 7.41
C ASN A 228 18.28 -14.02 8.59
N LYS A 229 18.18 -15.32 8.84
CA LYS A 229 17.40 -15.90 9.94
C LYS A 229 17.91 -15.53 11.35
N GLU A 230 19.19 -15.16 11.48
CA GLU A 230 19.83 -14.87 12.77
C GLU A 230 19.87 -13.37 13.12
N GLU A 231 19.53 -12.49 12.17
CA GLU A 231 19.52 -11.03 12.34
C GLU A 231 18.08 -10.49 12.15
N ASP A 232 17.20 -10.75 13.12
CA ASP A 232 15.88 -10.09 13.20
C ASP A 232 16.00 -8.61 13.68
N GLU A 233 17.19 -7.99 13.60
CA GLU A 233 17.36 -6.55 13.72
C GLU A 233 17.10 -5.89 12.36
N PHE A 234 15.87 -5.44 12.19
CA PHE A 234 15.30 -4.95 10.92
C PHE A 234 15.96 -3.69 10.33
N LEU A 235 16.99 -3.11 10.97
CA LEU A 235 17.55 -1.81 10.58
C LEU A 235 19.07 -1.82 10.71
N GLY A 236 19.76 -1.92 9.57
CA GLY A 236 21.22 -1.89 9.52
C GLY A 236 21.80 -1.40 8.19
N ARG A 237 21.66 -0.10 7.87
CA ARG A 237 22.58 0.72 7.04
C ARG A 237 22.03 2.14 6.81
N PRO A 238 22.84 3.20 6.95
CA PRO A 238 22.43 4.56 6.56
C PRO A 238 22.15 4.62 5.06
N ILE A 239 20.91 4.93 4.70
CA ILE A 239 20.51 5.28 3.33
C ILE A 239 20.08 6.75 3.39
N SER A 240 20.63 7.56 2.49
CA SER A 240 20.35 8.99 2.43
C SER A 240 18.85 9.24 2.26
N PRO A 241 18.28 10.25 2.93
CA PRO A 241 16.87 10.57 2.80
C PRO A 241 16.51 10.79 1.33
N PRO A 242 15.30 10.41 0.88
CA PRO A 242 14.86 10.67 -0.47
C PRO A 242 15.06 12.15 -0.77
N GLN A 243 15.92 12.44 -1.76
CA GLN A 243 16.13 13.81 -2.22
C GLN A 243 14.77 14.41 -2.54
N LYS A 244 14.50 15.60 -1.98
CA LYS A 244 13.35 16.41 -2.37
C LYS A 244 13.43 16.60 -3.88
N ASP A 245 12.60 15.89 -4.63
CA ASP A 245 12.24 16.29 -5.98
C ASP A 245 11.58 17.65 -5.85
N THR A 246 12.36 18.70 -6.06
CA THR A 246 11.92 20.09 -6.03
C THR A 246 10.83 20.27 -7.08
N ASP A 247 9.64 20.67 -6.61
CA ASP A 247 8.55 21.31 -7.37
C ASP A 247 8.29 20.77 -8.78
N LYS A 248 7.90 19.49 -8.89
CA LYS A 248 6.94 19.13 -9.94
C LYS A 248 5.54 19.50 -9.43
N PHE A 249 5.06 20.68 -9.83
CA PHE A 249 3.66 21.06 -9.71
C PHE A 249 2.80 19.97 -10.36
N VAL A 250 2.23 19.09 -9.53
CA VAL A 250 1.30 18.06 -10.01
C VAL A 250 0.03 18.79 -10.42
N ASN A 251 -0.29 18.76 -11.72
CA ASN A 251 -1.54 19.31 -12.24
C ASN A 251 -2.67 18.32 -11.94
N ILE A 252 -3.34 18.50 -10.81
CA ILE A 252 -4.44 17.63 -10.37
C ILE A 252 -5.74 18.07 -11.05
N LYS A 253 -6.34 17.16 -11.82
CA LYS A 253 -7.68 17.33 -12.37
C LYS A 253 -8.70 16.59 -11.52
N VAL A 254 -9.75 17.28 -11.08
CA VAL A 254 -10.85 16.67 -10.32
C VAL A 254 -12.10 16.68 -11.17
N VAL A 255 -12.72 15.52 -11.34
CA VAL A 255 -13.94 15.34 -12.13
C VAL A 255 -15.10 15.01 -11.20
N GLY A 256 -16.01 15.96 -11.00
CA GLY A 256 -17.27 15.73 -10.30
C GLY A 256 -18.32 15.22 -11.26
N ILE A 257 -18.89 14.04 -11.01
CA ILE A 257 -19.94 13.43 -11.84
C ILE A 257 -21.27 13.42 -11.07
N GLY A 258 -22.34 13.85 -11.74
CA GLY A 258 -23.69 13.89 -11.18
C GLY A 258 -23.88 14.92 -10.07
N GLY A 259 -25.00 14.83 -9.34
CA GLY A 259 -25.33 15.80 -8.28
C GLY A 259 -24.33 15.79 -7.12
N GLY A 260 -23.97 14.61 -6.62
CA GLY A 260 -23.01 14.46 -5.51
C GLY A 260 -21.60 14.95 -5.88
N GLY A 261 -21.11 14.60 -7.08
CA GLY A 261 -19.81 15.07 -7.57
C GLY A 261 -19.77 16.58 -7.79
N ASN A 262 -20.83 17.16 -8.36
CA ASN A 262 -20.91 18.63 -8.53
C ASN A 262 -20.99 19.37 -7.18
N ASN A 263 -21.62 18.79 -6.15
CA ASN A 263 -21.58 19.35 -4.81
C ASN A 263 -20.16 19.34 -4.22
N ALA A 264 -19.40 18.26 -4.41
CA ALA A 264 -18.01 18.20 -3.97
C ALA A 264 -17.14 19.26 -4.67
N ILE A 265 -17.33 19.44 -5.99
CA ILE A 265 -16.66 20.48 -6.77
C ILE A 265 -17.01 21.89 -6.25
N ARG A 266 -18.27 22.13 -5.88
CA ARG A 266 -18.70 23.40 -5.28
C ARG A 266 -17.98 23.67 -3.97
N GLU A 267 -17.90 22.68 -3.07
CA GLU A 267 -17.18 22.83 -1.80
C GLU A 267 -15.68 23.08 -2.00
N MET A 268 -15.03 22.37 -2.93
CA MET A 268 -13.63 22.63 -3.29
C MET A 268 -13.42 24.06 -3.80
N THR A 269 -14.38 24.58 -4.57
CA THR A 269 -14.34 25.96 -5.05
C THR A 269 -14.48 26.96 -3.90
N LEU A 270 -15.44 26.74 -2.99
CA LEU A 270 -15.68 27.61 -1.83
C LEU A 270 -14.52 27.62 -0.83
N GLN A 271 -13.82 26.50 -0.68
CA GLN A 271 -12.63 26.37 0.16
C GLN A 271 -11.37 26.97 -0.49
N GLY A 272 -11.49 27.57 -1.69
CA GLY A 272 -10.38 28.28 -2.33
C GLY A 272 -9.25 27.35 -2.80
N MET A 273 -9.55 26.11 -3.20
CA MET A 273 -8.56 25.16 -3.73
C MET A 273 -8.11 25.55 -5.15
N SER A 274 -7.35 26.64 -5.26
CA SER A 274 -6.97 27.31 -6.51
C SER A 274 -5.97 26.53 -7.37
N ASN A 275 -5.36 25.47 -6.83
CA ASN A 275 -4.40 24.61 -7.51
C ASN A 275 -5.04 23.39 -8.20
N LEU A 276 -6.37 23.28 -8.21
CA LEU A 276 -7.10 22.18 -8.84
C LEU A 276 -7.72 22.60 -10.17
N ASN A 277 -7.63 21.74 -11.17
CA ASN A 277 -8.40 21.88 -12.40
C ASN A 277 -9.73 21.13 -12.24
N LEU A 278 -10.79 21.88 -11.96
CA LEU A 278 -12.12 21.36 -11.65
C LEU A 278 -12.95 21.18 -12.93
N ILE A 279 -13.46 19.96 -13.12
CA ILE A 279 -14.33 19.56 -14.24
C ILE A 279 -15.65 19.04 -13.65
N ALA A 280 -16.77 19.64 -14.05
CA ALA A 280 -18.10 19.18 -13.67
C ALA A 280 -18.75 18.42 -14.82
N MET A 281 -19.37 17.28 -14.52
CA MET A 281 -20.13 16.49 -15.47
C MET A 281 -21.50 16.15 -14.92
N ASN A 282 -22.56 16.35 -15.71
CA ASN A 282 -23.93 16.00 -15.28
C ASN A 282 -24.83 15.72 -16.49
N THR A 283 -25.85 14.90 -16.29
CA THR A 283 -26.93 14.67 -17.26
C THR A 283 -27.98 15.79 -17.20
N ASP A 284 -28.15 16.40 -16.02
CA ASP A 284 -28.98 17.58 -15.80
C ASP A 284 -28.22 18.87 -16.17
N LEU A 285 -28.73 19.57 -17.19
CA LEU A 285 -28.13 20.81 -17.69
C LEU A 285 -28.32 21.98 -16.72
N GLN A 286 -29.44 22.02 -15.99
CA GLN A 286 -29.71 23.07 -15.00
C GLN A 286 -28.72 22.95 -13.85
N ALA A 287 -28.56 21.75 -13.29
CA ALA A 287 -27.57 21.49 -12.24
C ALA A 287 -26.13 21.75 -12.71
N LEU A 288 -25.81 21.39 -13.96
CA LEU A 288 -24.49 21.64 -14.53
C LEU A 288 -24.20 23.13 -14.74
N SER A 289 -25.20 23.91 -15.15
CA SER A 289 -25.06 25.36 -15.39
C SER A 289 -24.66 26.13 -14.13
N LEU A 290 -25.16 25.70 -12.97
CA LEU A 290 -24.89 26.27 -11.65
C LEU A 290 -23.49 25.93 -11.10
N SER A 291 -22.79 24.96 -11.72
CA SER A 291 -21.44 24.58 -11.27
C SER A 291 -20.44 25.72 -11.46
N GLN A 292 -19.50 25.84 -10.52
CA GLN A 292 -18.39 26.81 -10.56
C GLN A 292 -17.11 26.21 -11.19
N ALA A 293 -17.17 24.98 -11.69
CA ALA A 293 -16.05 24.35 -12.39
C ALA A 293 -15.62 25.14 -13.65
N GLY A 294 -14.31 25.18 -13.89
CA GLY A 294 -13.73 25.80 -15.09
C GLY A 294 -14.09 25.08 -16.40
N GLN A 295 -14.39 23.77 -16.32
CA GLN A 295 -14.88 22.98 -17.44
C GLN A 295 -16.18 22.26 -17.06
N LYS A 296 -17.16 22.29 -17.98
CA LYS A 296 -18.49 21.69 -17.79
C LYS A 296 -18.80 20.77 -18.97
N ILE A 297 -19.22 19.53 -18.68
CA ILE A 297 -19.53 18.52 -19.70
C ILE A 297 -20.93 17.97 -19.44
N GLN A 298 -21.84 18.17 -20.40
CA GLN A 298 -23.15 17.54 -20.35
C GLN A 298 -23.06 16.12 -20.88
N ILE A 299 -23.44 15.13 -20.05
CA ILE A 299 -23.51 13.72 -20.43
C ILE A 299 -24.94 13.38 -20.86
N GLY A 300 -25.11 12.50 -21.85
CA GLY A 300 -26.45 11.98 -22.19
C GLY A 300 -27.39 13.03 -22.76
N LYS A 301 -26.87 14.05 -23.47
CA LYS A 301 -27.66 15.15 -24.07
C LYS A 301 -28.83 14.64 -24.92
N SER A 302 -28.61 13.62 -25.75
CA SER A 302 -29.65 13.00 -26.60
C SER A 302 -30.60 12.09 -25.84
N LEU A 303 -30.20 11.56 -24.69
CA LEU A 303 -30.98 10.62 -23.89
C LEU A 303 -31.91 11.32 -22.90
N THR A 304 -31.41 12.40 -22.26
CA THR A 304 -32.09 13.08 -21.15
C THR A 304 -32.69 14.44 -21.55
N ASN A 305 -32.36 14.94 -22.75
CA ASN A 305 -32.67 16.31 -23.18
C ASN A 305 -32.24 17.39 -22.17
N GLY A 306 -31.27 17.10 -21.31
CA GLY A 306 -30.80 18.00 -20.27
C GLY A 306 -31.65 18.08 -19.00
N LEU A 307 -32.62 17.17 -18.82
CA LEU A 307 -33.48 17.09 -17.64
C LEU A 307 -32.94 16.13 -16.56
N GLY A 308 -31.79 15.49 -16.79
CA GLY A 308 -31.27 14.44 -15.92
C GLY A 308 -32.03 13.12 -16.07
N THR A 309 -31.62 12.12 -15.28
CA THR A 309 -32.17 10.75 -15.31
C THR A 309 -33.24 10.51 -14.24
N GLY A 310 -33.49 11.50 -13.37
CA GLY A 310 -34.46 11.37 -12.27
C GLY A 310 -34.08 10.31 -11.23
N GLY A 311 -32.80 9.92 -11.14
CA GLY A 311 -32.33 8.87 -10.25
C GLY A 311 -32.57 7.44 -10.79
N ASN A 312 -32.91 7.29 -12.07
CA ASN A 312 -33.04 5.98 -12.71
C ASN A 312 -31.65 5.42 -13.09
N PRO A 313 -31.15 4.37 -12.41
CA PRO A 313 -29.81 3.84 -12.66
C PRO A 313 -29.62 3.23 -14.05
N GLU A 314 -30.70 2.82 -14.73
CA GLU A 314 -30.62 2.26 -16.09
C GLU A 314 -30.35 3.33 -17.16
N LEU A 315 -30.62 4.61 -16.87
CA LEU A 315 -30.37 5.73 -17.78
C LEU A 315 -29.09 6.52 -17.43
N GLY A 316 -28.54 6.30 -16.23
CA GLY A 316 -27.36 6.99 -15.69
C GLY A 316 -27.54 7.45 -14.25
#